data_AF-A0A0H5Q3F2-F1
#
_entry.id   AF-A0A0H5Q3F2-F1
#
_cell.length_a   1.000
_cell.length_b   1.000
_cell.length_c   1.000
_cell.angle_alpha   90.00
_cell.angle_beta   90.00
_cell.angle_gamma   90.00
#
_symmetry.space_group_name_H-M   'P 1'
#
loop_
_entity.id
_entity.type
_entity.pdbx_description
1 polymer ?
#
loop_
_entity_poly.entity_id
_entity_poly.type
_entity_poly.pdbx_seq_one_letter_code
_entity_poly.pdbx_strand_id
1 'polypeptide(L)'
;MHRNAAGQQSKIQDPSFTAGDLRAGQRVLGVAESGLRVAVLAARTEGWSWDRIGAVLGLPGETSRRRWGKVPPDVKRPTTPPEAQGSSLP
;
A
#
# COMPACT_ATOMS: atom_id res chain seq x y z
N MET A 1 -30.63 5.59 44.66
CA MET A 1 -30.10 4.20 44.75
C MET A 1 -30.05 3.61 43.36
N HIS A 2 -28.87 3.13 42.97
CA HIS A 2 -28.46 2.66 41.65
C HIS A 2 -29.23 1.43 41.14
N ARG A 3 -29.36 1.32 39.82
CA ARG A 3 -29.00 0.08 39.11
C ARG A 3 -28.61 0.40 37.67
N ASN A 4 -27.29 0.35 37.43
CA ASN A 4 -26.66 0.53 36.14
C ASN A 4 -27.06 -0.63 35.20
N ALA A 5 -27.61 -0.30 34.04
CA ALA A 5 -27.75 -1.24 32.94
C ALA A 5 -26.34 -1.54 32.41
N ALA A 6 -25.73 -2.60 32.93
CA ALA A 6 -24.47 -3.12 32.41
C ALA A 6 -24.71 -3.50 30.94
N GLY A 7 -24.07 -2.76 30.04
CA GLY A 7 -24.04 -3.07 28.62
C GLY A 7 -23.60 -4.50 28.43
N GLN A 8 -24.50 -5.34 27.92
CA GLN A 8 -24.15 -6.66 27.44
C GLN A 8 -23.16 -6.46 26.28
N GLN A 9 -21.87 -6.51 26.58
CA GLN A 9 -20.87 -6.86 25.58
C GLN A 9 -21.27 -8.25 25.08
N SER A 10 -21.89 -8.29 23.90
CA SER A 10 -22.18 -9.51 23.17
C SER A 10 -20.87 -10.25 22.98
N LYS A 11 -20.61 -11.19 23.90
CA LYS A 11 -19.48 -12.11 23.86
C LYS A 11 -19.74 -12.92 22.60
N ILE A 12 -19.03 -12.62 21.51
CA ILE A 12 -19.07 -13.39 20.27
C ILE A 12 -18.56 -14.78 20.66
N GLN A 13 -19.48 -15.68 21.01
CA GLN A 13 -19.22 -17.08 21.36
C GLN A 13 -19.38 -17.98 20.13
N ASP A 14 -19.16 -17.43 18.94
CA ASP A 14 -19.14 -18.23 17.73
C ASP A 14 -17.72 -18.80 17.55
N PRO A 15 -17.49 -20.11 17.70
CA PRO A 15 -16.17 -20.71 17.56
C PRO A 15 -15.66 -20.69 16.10
N SER A 16 -16.47 -20.19 15.16
CA SER A 16 -16.20 -20.19 13.72
C SER A 16 -15.28 -19.07 13.21
N PHE A 17 -14.94 -18.08 14.06
CA PHE A 17 -14.00 -17.02 13.70
C PHE A 17 -12.96 -16.82 14.80
N THR A 18 -11.74 -17.25 14.52
CA THR A 18 -10.64 -17.27 15.48
C THR A 18 -9.64 -16.16 15.23
N ALA A 19 -8.77 -15.90 16.22
CA ALA A 19 -7.59 -15.05 16.02
C ALA A 19 -6.66 -15.59 14.91
N GLY A 20 -6.73 -16.90 14.61
CA GLY A 20 -6.02 -17.50 13.48
C GLY A 20 -6.55 -17.00 12.13
N ASP A 21 -7.87 -16.88 12.00
CA ASP A 21 -8.54 -16.39 10.79
C ASP A 21 -8.25 -14.90 10.55
N LEU A 22 -8.23 -14.09 11.61
CA LEU A 22 -7.79 -12.69 11.53
C LEU A 22 -6.35 -12.57 11.01
N ARG A 23 -5.42 -13.37 11.54
CA ARG A 23 -4.03 -13.37 11.07
C ARG A 23 -3.92 -13.85 9.63
N ALA A 24 -4.71 -14.84 9.23
CA ALA A 24 -4.76 -15.31 7.86
C ALA A 24 -5.27 -14.22 6.90
N GLY A 25 -6.37 -13.56 7.25
CA GLY A 25 -6.90 -12.41 6.51
C GLY A 25 -5.89 -11.27 6.40
N GLN A 26 -5.19 -10.95 7.49
CA GLN A 26 -4.14 -9.92 7.48
C GLN A 26 -2.98 -10.26 6.51
N ARG A 27 -2.57 -11.54 6.44
CA ARG A 27 -1.55 -11.98 5.47
C ARG A 27 -2.03 -11.80 4.03
N VAL A 28 -3.27 -12.19 3.73
CA VAL A 28 -3.88 -12.02 2.40
C VAL A 28 -3.95 -10.55 2.03
N LEU A 29 -4.40 -9.69 2.95
CA LEU A 29 -4.42 -8.24 2.73
C LEU A 29 -3.01 -7.69 2.45
N GLY A 30 -2.00 -8.12 3.20
CA GLY A 30 -0.62 -7.69 2.97
C GLY A 30 -0.08 -8.05 1.57
N VAL A 31 -0.39 -9.24 1.07
CA VAL A 31 -0.03 -9.66 -0.30
C VAL A 31 -0.79 -8.84 -1.34
N ALA A 32 -2.12 -8.67 -1.17
CA ALA A 32 -2.94 -7.87 -2.07
C ALA A 32 -2.47 -6.40 -2.12
N GLU A 33 -2.16 -5.80 -0.97
CA GLU A 33 -1.60 -4.45 -0.90
C GLU A 33 -0.24 -4.34 -1.58
N SER A 34 0.61 -5.37 -1.48
CA SER A 34 1.90 -5.39 -2.17
C SER A 34 1.75 -5.44 -3.69
N GLY A 35 0.83 -6.28 -4.19
CA GLY A 35 0.48 -6.30 -5.62
C GLY A 35 -0.07 -4.95 -6.09
N LEU A 36 -0.92 -4.32 -5.29
CA LEU A 36 -1.47 -3.01 -5.59
C LEU A 36 -0.39 -1.92 -5.65
N ARG A 37 0.61 -1.95 -4.78
CA ARG A 37 1.76 -1.03 -4.84
C ARG A 37 2.52 -1.14 -6.15
N VAL A 38 2.79 -2.36 -6.62
CA VAL A 38 3.49 -2.59 -7.88
C VAL A 38 2.68 -2.02 -9.06
N ALA A 39 1.37 -2.27 -9.10
CA ALA A 39 0.50 -1.75 -10.14
C ALA A 39 0.43 -0.22 -10.14
N VAL A 40 0.32 0.41 -8.96
CA VAL A 40 0.33 1.88 -8.83
C VAL A 40 1.66 2.46 -9.27
N LEU A 41 2.79 1.81 -8.93
CA LEU A 41 4.11 2.25 -9.39
C LEU A 41 4.24 2.16 -10.92
N ALA A 42 3.80 1.05 -11.52
CA ALA A 42 3.80 0.87 -12.97
C ALA A 42 2.96 1.95 -13.67
N ALA A 43 1.75 2.21 -13.19
CA ALA A 43 0.90 3.29 -13.72
C ALA A 43 1.57 4.66 -13.58
N ARG A 44 2.27 4.92 -12.47
CA ARG A 44 3.04 6.17 -12.29
C ARG A 44 4.22 6.27 -13.25
N THR A 45 4.92 5.17 -13.55
CA THR A 45 6.01 5.16 -14.54
C THR A 45 5.52 5.34 -15.96
N GLU A 46 4.30 4.90 -16.27
CA GLU A 46 3.60 5.19 -17.54
C GLU A 46 3.06 6.64 -17.60
N GLY A 47 3.21 7.42 -16.53
CA GLY A 47 2.78 8.82 -16.50
C GLY A 47 1.33 9.06 -16.10
N TRP A 48 0.61 8.05 -15.59
CA TRP A 48 -0.78 8.23 -15.15
C TRP A 48 -0.87 9.24 -14.00
N SER A 49 -1.84 10.16 -14.06
CA SER A 49 -2.11 11.10 -12.97
C SER A 49 -2.65 10.38 -11.73
N TRP A 50 -2.46 10.99 -10.56
CA TRP A 50 -3.03 10.46 -9.31
C TRP A 50 -4.55 10.42 -9.33
N ASP A 51 -5.20 11.36 -10.01
CA ASP A 51 -6.66 11.36 -10.18
C ASP A 51 -7.15 10.16 -10.99
N ARG A 52 -6.45 9.82 -12.08
CA ARG A 52 -6.77 8.64 -12.89
C ARG A 52 -6.58 7.35 -12.09
N ILE A 53 -5.46 7.24 -11.37
CA ILE A 53 -5.20 6.09 -10.49
C ILE A 53 -6.28 6.01 -9.41
N GLY A 54 -6.61 7.13 -8.78
CA GLY A 54 -7.68 7.20 -7.79
C GLY A 54 -9.03 6.74 -8.33
N ALA A 55 -9.42 7.22 -9.51
CA ALA A 55 -10.68 6.83 -10.15
C ALA A 55 -10.80 5.31 -10.33
N VAL A 56 -9.72 4.64 -10.76
CA VAL A 56 -9.68 3.17 -10.91
C VAL A 56 -9.78 2.46 -9.56
N LEU A 57 -9.15 3.02 -8.52
CA LEU A 57 -9.17 2.45 -7.17
C LEU A 57 -10.43 2.80 -6.36
N GLY A 58 -11.33 3.61 -6.90
CA GLY A 58 -12.48 4.15 -6.17
C GLY A 58 -12.09 5.10 -5.04
N LEU A 59 -10.97 5.81 -5.17
CA LEU A 59 -10.42 6.74 -4.18
C LEU A 59 -10.19 8.13 -4.78
N PRO A 60 -10.31 9.23 -4.01
CA PRO A 60 -9.82 10.53 -4.44
C PRO A 60 -8.32 10.48 -4.79
N GLY A 61 -7.91 11.21 -5.83
CA GLY A 61 -6.51 11.19 -6.30
C GLY A 61 -5.49 11.56 -5.22
N GLU A 62 -5.81 12.56 -4.39
CA GLU A 62 -4.97 12.97 -3.26
C GLU A 62 -4.85 11.86 -2.20
N THR A 63 -5.93 11.10 -1.94
CA THR A 63 -5.88 9.93 -1.04
C THR A 63 -4.95 8.86 -1.59
N SER A 64 -5.03 8.58 -2.90
CA SER A 64 -4.14 7.65 -3.59
C SER A 64 -2.69 8.11 -3.51
N ARG A 65 -2.43 9.40 -3.73
CA ARG A 65 -1.08 9.99 -3.61
C ARG A 65 -0.53 9.87 -2.20
N ARG A 66 -1.32 10.16 -1.16
CA ARG A 66 -0.86 10.05 0.24
C ARG A 66 -0.57 8.61 0.63
N ARG A 67 -1.39 7.67 0.16
CA ARG A 67 -1.26 6.23 0.49
C ARG A 67 -0.10 5.57 -0.24
N TRP A 68 0.11 5.91 -1.51
CA TRP A 68 1.04 5.17 -2.39
C TRP A 68 2.21 6.01 -2.91
N GLY A 69 2.17 7.33 -2.77
CA GLY A 69 3.21 8.24 -3.27
C GLY A 69 4.47 8.29 -2.41
N LYS A 70 4.48 7.66 -1.23
CA LYS A 70 5.70 7.47 -0.44
C LYS A 70 6.45 6.26 -1.00
N VAL A 71 7.40 6.53 -1.89
CA VAL A 71 8.40 5.52 -2.28
C VAL A 71 9.23 5.19 -1.02
N PRO A 72 9.45 3.91 -0.67
CA PRO A 72 10.44 3.56 0.33
C PRO A 72 11.78 4.23 -0.04
N PRO A 73 12.53 4.80 0.92
CA PRO A 73 13.75 5.56 0.64
C PRO A 73 14.89 4.76 -0.03
N ASP A 74 14.68 3.48 -0.35
CA ASP A 74 15.72 2.57 -0.84
C ASP A 74 15.68 2.28 -2.35
N VAL A 75 14.82 2.97 -3.11
CA VAL A 75 14.97 3.01 -4.58
C VAL A 75 15.95 4.12 -4.95
N LYS A 76 17.21 3.95 -4.57
CA LYS A 76 18.33 4.67 -5.18
C LYS A 76 18.24 4.40 -6.69
N ARG A 77 18.14 5.46 -7.49
CA ARG A 77 18.27 5.43 -8.95
C ARG A 77 19.35 4.43 -9.36
N PRO A 78 19.16 3.59 -10.39
CA PRO A 78 20.31 2.97 -11.04
C PRO A 78 21.23 4.12 -11.47
N THR A 79 22.39 4.20 -10.82
CA THR A 79 23.51 5.02 -11.28
C THR A 79 23.85 4.52 -12.66
N THR A 80 23.39 5.24 -13.68
CA THR A 80 23.94 5.13 -15.03
C THR A 80 25.46 5.22 -14.90
N PRO A 81 26.23 4.25 -15.41
CA PRO A 81 27.68 4.37 -15.45
C PRO A 81 28.03 5.66 -16.21
N PRO A 82 29.06 6.41 -15.80
CA PRO A 82 29.59 7.51 -16.60
C PRO A 82 30.27 6.92 -17.84
N GLU A 83 29.50 6.62 -18.89
CA GLU A 83 30.04 6.43 -20.22
C GLU A 83 30.26 7.81 -20.86
N ALA A 84 31.40 7.94 -21.54
CA ALA A 84 31.92 9.12 -22.24
C ALA A 84 32.74 10.13 -21.41
N GLN A 85 33.88 9.68 -20.87
CA GLN A 85 35.10 10.49 -21.04
C GLN A 85 35.88 9.89 -22.20
N GLY A 86 35.84 10.57 -23.34
CA GLY A 86 36.67 10.24 -24.49
C GLY A 86 38.14 10.26 -24.08
N SER A 87 38.79 9.10 -24.14
CA SER A 87 40.24 9.02 -24.19
C SER A 87 40.71 9.65 -25.49
N SER A 88 40.99 10.95 -25.43
CA SER A 88 41.94 11.59 -26.33
C SER A 88 43.33 11.23 -25.80
N LEU A 89 44.04 10.36 -26.50
CA LEU A 89 45.46 10.12 -26.29
C LEU A 89 46.21 10.63 -27.55
N PRO A 90 47.30 11.40 -27.39
CA PRO A 90 48.16 11.85 -28.48
C PRO A 90 49.03 10.72 -29.05
#